data_AF-A0A9D8SMJ3-F1
#
_entry.id   AF-A0A9D8SMJ3-F1
#
_cell.length_a   1.000
_cell.length_b   1.000
_cell.length_c   1.000
_cell.angle_alpha   90.00
_cell.angle_beta   90.00
_cell.angle_gamma   90.00
#
_symmetry.space_group_name_H-M   'P 1'
#
loop_
_entity.id
_entity.type
_entity.pdbx_description
1 polymer ?
#
loop_
_entity_poly.entity_id
_entity_poly.type
_entity_poly.pdbx_seq_one_letter_code
_entity_poly.pdbx_strand_id
1 'polypeptide(L)'
;EETAKAVQLGSLCALGKTAPNPVLSTLRYFRDEYISHVVNKICPTGECSALARPEIDPEKCKGCTLCSKRCPVGAITGTVREPHVIDADKCIKCGACKTACKFGAVKGI
;
A
#
# COMPACT_ATOMS: atom_id res chain seq x y z
N GLU A 1 -19.99 -9.78 7.84
CA GLU A 1 -20.45 -9.80 9.25
C GLU A 1 -21.44 -10.92 9.54
N GLU A 2 -22.42 -11.15 8.67
CA GLU A 2 -23.44 -12.20 8.84
C GLU A 2 -22.82 -13.59 9.08
N THR A 3 -21.84 -13.98 8.27
CA THR A 3 -21.11 -15.25 8.45
C THR A 3 -20.46 -15.37 9.83
N ALA A 4 -19.85 -14.28 10.33
CA ALA A 4 -19.19 -14.27 11.63
C ALA A 4 -20.21 -14.43 12.78
N LYS A 5 -21.39 -13.79 12.67
CA LYS A 5 -22.50 -13.96 13.63
C LYS A 5 -23.08 -15.38 13.56
N ALA A 6 -23.22 -15.96 12.36
CA ALA A 6 -23.66 -17.34 12.20
C ALA A 6 -22.71 -18.34 12.86
N VAL A 7 -21.39 -18.16 12.70
CA VAL A 7 -20.37 -18.98 13.39
C VAL A 7 -20.47 -18.84 14.90
N GLN A 8 -20.68 -17.62 15.41
CA GLN A 8 -20.83 -17.36 16.84
C GLN A 8 -22.06 -18.08 17.44
N LEU A 9 -23.19 -18.08 16.72
CA LEU A 9 -24.43 -18.73 17.17
C LEU A 9 -24.41 -20.26 16.97
N GLY A 10 -23.81 -20.73 15.89
CA GLY A 10 -23.82 -22.15 15.50
C GLY A 10 -22.73 -23.00 16.18
N SER A 11 -21.71 -22.38 16.77
CA SER A 11 -20.64 -23.11 17.44
C SER A 11 -21.09 -23.69 18.79
N LEU A 12 -20.81 -24.98 19.01
CA LEU A 12 -21.21 -25.68 20.24
C LEU A 12 -20.25 -25.40 21.41
N CYS A 13 -18.95 -25.24 21.16
CA CYS A 13 -17.96 -24.95 22.19
C CYS A 13 -17.74 -23.44 22.37
N ALA A 14 -17.36 -23.03 23.59
CA ALA A 14 -17.13 -21.62 23.91
C ALA A 14 -16.05 -20.97 23.03
N LEU A 15 -14.99 -21.73 22.68
CA LEU A 15 -13.93 -21.24 21.80
C LEU A 15 -14.46 -20.93 20.40
N GLY A 16 -15.33 -21.77 19.83
CA GLY A 16 -15.93 -21.52 18.52
C GLY A 16 -16.86 -20.29 18.54
N LYS A 17 -17.57 -20.07 19.64
CA LYS A 17 -18.43 -18.88 19.82
C LYS A 17 -17.63 -17.58 19.87
N THR A 18 -16.39 -17.60 20.37
CA THR A 18 -15.53 -16.42 20.48
C THR A 18 -14.54 -16.26 19.33
N ALA A 19 -14.27 -17.32 18.56
CA ALA A 19 -13.41 -17.29 17.37
C ALA A 19 -13.73 -16.17 16.37
N PRO A 20 -14.99 -15.79 16.07
CA PRO A 20 -15.29 -14.70 15.15
C PRO A 20 -15.16 -13.29 15.75
N ASN A 21 -14.91 -13.15 17.06
CA ASN A 21 -14.86 -11.85 17.72
C ASN A 21 -13.80 -10.89 17.16
N PRO A 22 -12.57 -11.33 16.82
CA PRO A 22 -11.57 -10.45 16.20
C PRO A 22 -12.04 -9.88 14.85
N VAL A 23 -12.79 -10.65 14.07
CA VAL A 23 -13.35 -10.18 12.80
C VAL A 23 -14.45 -9.16 13.06
N LEU A 24 -15.36 -9.44 13.98
CA LEU A 24 -16.45 -8.52 14.33
C LEU A 24 -15.95 -7.21 14.95
N SER A 25 -14.97 -7.28 15.85
CA SER A 25 -14.39 -6.09 16.48
C SER A 25 -13.62 -5.25 15.47
N THR A 26 -12.80 -5.87 14.61
CA THR A 26 -12.03 -5.12 13.61
C THR A 26 -12.93 -4.51 12.55
N LEU A 27 -14.01 -5.18 12.13
CA LEU A 27 -15.03 -4.58 11.27
C LEU A 27 -15.83 -3.46 11.95
N ARG A 28 -15.98 -3.48 13.28
CA ARG A 28 -16.64 -2.40 14.03
C ARG A 28 -15.77 -1.15 14.14
N TYR A 29 -14.49 -1.32 14.47
CA TYR A 29 -13.60 -0.20 14.79
C TYR A 29 -12.75 0.29 13.60
N PHE A 30 -12.45 -0.59 12.64
CA PHE A 30 -11.51 -0.32 11.55
C PHE A 30 -12.13 -0.58 10.17
N ARG A 31 -13.46 -0.42 10.04
CA ARG A 31 -14.18 -0.65 8.78
C ARG A 31 -13.59 0.10 7.59
N ASP A 32 -13.27 1.39 7.79
CA ASP A 32 -12.76 2.26 6.74
C ASP A 32 -11.38 1.81 6.26
N GLU A 33 -10.59 1.20 7.14
CA GLU A 33 -9.31 0.60 6.78
C GLU A 33 -9.51 -0.63 5.89
N TYR A 34 -10.46 -1.51 6.23
CA TYR A 34 -10.83 -2.64 5.36
C TYR A 34 -11.31 -2.17 3.98
N ILE A 35 -12.16 -1.14 3.92
CA ILE A 35 -12.64 -0.59 2.64
C ILE A 35 -11.46 -0.04 1.83
N SER A 36 -10.56 0.70 2.47
CA SER A 36 -9.36 1.25 1.83
C SER A 36 -8.49 0.15 1.22
N HIS A 37 -8.24 -0.92 1.97
CA HIS A 37 -7.38 -2.01 1.53
C HIS A 37 -8.05 -2.95 0.51
N VAL A 38 -9.31 -3.33 0.75
CA VAL A 38 -10.01 -4.37 -0.03
C VAL A 38 -10.67 -3.79 -1.28
N VAL A 39 -11.33 -2.64 -1.17
CA VAL A 39 -12.06 -1.99 -2.28
C VAL A 39 -11.16 -1.00 -3.00
N ASN A 40 -10.60 -0.02 -2.28
CA ASN A 40 -9.82 1.05 -2.90
C ASN A 40 -8.40 0.62 -3.30
N LYS A 41 -7.95 -0.55 -2.82
CA LYS A 41 -6.60 -1.09 -3.04
C LYS A 41 -5.49 -0.09 -2.66
N ILE A 42 -5.67 0.61 -1.55
CA ILE A 42 -4.74 1.61 -1.02
C ILE A 42 -4.51 1.32 0.45
N CYS A 43 -3.24 1.38 0.87
CA CYS A 43 -2.87 1.40 2.28
C CYS A 43 -2.72 2.87 2.73
N PRO A 44 -3.56 3.38 3.65
CA PRO A 44 -3.50 4.77 4.10
C PRO A 44 -2.17 5.13 4.79
N THR A 45 -1.55 4.17 5.47
CA THR A 45 -0.28 4.34 6.17
C THR A 45 0.93 4.12 5.27
N GLY A 46 0.74 3.48 4.10
CA GLY A 46 1.82 3.16 3.18
C GLY A 46 2.71 1.97 3.59
N GLU A 47 2.37 1.26 4.67
CA GLU A 47 3.15 0.13 5.19
C GLU A 47 3.00 -1.15 4.36
N CYS A 48 1.83 -1.38 3.75
CA CYS A 48 1.59 -2.57 2.96
C CYS A 48 2.25 -2.44 1.58
N SER A 49 3.40 -3.11 1.37
CA SER A 49 4.09 -3.16 0.07
C SER A 49 3.17 -3.55 -1.10
N ALA A 50 2.24 -4.49 -0.88
CA ALA A 50 1.28 -4.91 -1.91
C ALA A 50 0.33 -3.79 -2.36
N LEU A 51 -0.02 -2.86 -1.47
CA LEU A 51 -1.00 -1.80 -1.71
C LEU A 51 -0.37 -0.41 -1.77
N ALA A 52 0.96 -0.34 -1.65
CA ALA A 52 1.72 0.86 -1.86
C ALA A 52 1.56 1.30 -3.32
N ARG A 53 1.32 2.60 -3.53
CA ARG A 53 1.27 3.25 -4.85
C ARG A 53 2.49 4.15 -4.98
N PRO A 54 3.59 3.65 -5.57
CA PRO A 54 4.80 4.44 -5.73
C PRO A 54 4.50 5.64 -6.62
N GLU A 55 4.68 6.84 -6.09
CA GLU A 55 4.47 8.09 -6.81
C GLU A 55 5.65 9.02 -6.55
N ILE A 56 5.96 9.87 -7.53
CA ILE A 56 6.99 10.89 -7.39
C ILE A 56 6.30 12.24 -7.32
N ASP A 57 6.53 12.92 -6.21
CA ASP A 57 6.04 14.27 -5.95
C ASP A 57 6.76 15.27 -6.88
N PRO A 58 6.04 15.92 -7.82
CA PRO A 58 6.65 16.81 -8.80
C PRO A 58 7.24 18.07 -8.17
N GLU A 59 6.73 18.52 -7.02
CA GLU A 59 7.24 19.72 -6.35
C GLU A 59 8.60 19.48 -5.69
N LYS A 60 8.84 18.26 -5.22
CA LYS A 60 10.10 17.88 -4.56
C LYS A 60 11.12 17.31 -5.55
N CYS A 61 10.68 16.84 -6.70
CA CYS A 61 11.53 16.19 -7.68
C CYS A 61 12.34 17.22 -8.50
N LYS A 62 13.66 17.24 -8.33
CA LYS A 62 14.57 18.10 -9.11
C LYS A 62 15.01 17.50 -10.45
N GLY A 63 14.45 16.37 -10.87
CA GLY A 63 14.80 15.71 -12.13
C GLY A 63 16.25 15.21 -12.20
N CYS A 64 16.81 14.70 -11.09
CA CYS A 64 18.22 14.26 -11.02
C CYS A 64 18.50 12.89 -11.67
N THR A 65 17.49 12.17 -12.17
CA THR A 65 17.56 10.85 -12.83
C THR A 65 18.09 9.68 -12.00
N LEU A 66 18.48 9.90 -10.74
CA LEU A 66 19.07 8.86 -9.89
C LEU A 66 18.09 7.71 -9.57
N CYS A 67 16.80 8.03 -9.40
CA CYS A 67 15.75 7.03 -9.18
C CYS A 67 15.60 6.08 -10.38
N SER A 68 15.65 6.59 -11.61
CA SER A 68 15.55 5.79 -12.84
C SER A 68 16.74 4.84 -12.97
N LYS A 69 17.97 5.32 -12.72
CA LYS A 69 19.18 4.48 -12.76
C LYS A 69 19.21 3.36 -11.72
N ARG A 70 18.58 3.57 -10.56
CA ARG A 70 18.51 2.57 -9.47
C ARG A 70 17.35 1.60 -9.62
N CYS A 71 16.43 1.84 -10.55
CA CYS A 71 15.29 0.96 -10.77
C CYS A 71 15.74 -0.34 -11.49
N PRO A 72 15.64 -1.52 -10.86
CA PRO A 72 16.10 -2.77 -11.47
C PRO A 72 15.24 -3.21 -12.67
N VAL A 73 14.00 -2.73 -12.74
CA VAL A 73 12.99 -3.09 -13.75
C VAL A 73 12.72 -1.96 -14.75
N GLY A 74 13.46 -0.85 -14.67
CA GLY A 74 13.29 0.28 -15.57
C GLY A 74 11.90 0.93 -15.53
N ALA A 75 11.18 0.84 -14.42
CA ALA A 75 9.80 1.33 -14.27
C ALA A 75 9.69 2.86 -14.09
N ILE A 76 10.76 3.64 -14.29
CA ILE A 76 10.75 5.09 -14.04
C ILE A 76 11.20 5.83 -15.29
N THR A 77 10.30 6.66 -15.82
CA THR A 77 10.51 7.51 -16.99
C THR A 77 10.61 8.98 -16.58
N GLY A 78 11.46 9.75 -17.25
CA GLY A 78 11.61 11.19 -17.01
C GLY A 78 12.87 11.73 -17.66
N THR A 79 12.89 13.04 -17.96
CA THR A 79 14.06 13.71 -18.51
C THR A 79 14.78 14.53 -17.44
N VAL A 80 15.99 15.01 -17.77
CA VAL A 80 16.79 15.83 -16.85
C VAL A 80 16.08 17.15 -16.60
N ARG A 81 15.97 17.56 -15.32
CA ARG A 81 15.22 18.74 -14.84
C ARG A 81 13.69 18.65 -14.93
N GLU A 82 13.13 17.52 -15.34
CA GLU A 82 11.69 17.28 -15.30
C GLU A 82 11.30 16.29 -14.18
N PRO A 83 10.09 16.41 -13.61
CA PRO A 83 9.53 15.40 -12.71
C PRO A 83 9.48 14.04 -13.39
N HIS A 84 9.95 13.02 -12.66
CA HIS A 84 9.93 11.64 -13.14
C HIS A 84 8.59 11.00 -12.78
N VAL A 85 8.17 10.02 -13.57
CA VAL A 85 6.92 9.26 -13.39
C VAL A 85 7.25 7.79 -13.21
N ILE A 86 6.55 7.11 -12.30
CA ILE A 86 6.68 5.68 -12.07
C ILE A 86 5.56 4.97 -12.82
N ASP A 87 5.94 4.00 -13.65
CA ASP A 87 5.05 3.03 -14.29
C ASP A 87 4.64 1.97 -13.25
N ALA A 88 3.39 2.01 -12.81
CA ALA A 88 2.86 1.12 -11.79
C ALA A 88 2.80 -0.35 -12.23
N ASP A 89 2.67 -0.62 -13.53
CA ASP A 89 2.54 -1.98 -14.07
C ASP A 89 3.91 -2.68 -14.09
N LYS A 90 4.98 -1.93 -14.32
CA LYS A 90 6.36 -2.45 -14.26
C LYS A 90 6.94 -2.43 -12.85
N CYS A 91 6.43 -1.61 -11.95
CA CYS A 91 7.02 -1.40 -10.65
C CYS A 91 6.84 -2.60 -9.72
N ILE A 92 7.94 -3.26 -9.38
CA ILE A 92 7.99 -4.35 -8.38
C ILE A 92 8.04 -3.86 -6.93
N LYS A 93 7.87 -2.55 -6.70
CA LYS A 93 7.82 -1.92 -5.37
C LYS A 93 9.01 -2.26 -4.45
N CYS A 94 10.20 -2.42 -5.04
CA CYS A 94 11.44 -2.81 -4.34
C CYS A 94 12.04 -1.72 -3.42
N GLY A 95 11.60 -0.47 -3.56
CA GLY A 95 12.05 0.65 -2.74
C GLY A 95 13.44 1.25 -3.01
N ALA A 96 14.15 0.76 -4.04
CA ALA A 96 15.45 1.30 -4.44
C ALA A 96 15.39 2.80 -4.84
N CYS A 97 14.29 3.25 -5.44
CA CYS A 97 14.13 4.66 -5.81
C CYS A 97 13.96 5.59 -4.60
N LYS A 98 13.27 5.13 -3.54
CA LYS A 98 13.06 5.90 -2.30
C LYS A 98 14.37 6.10 -1.54
N THR A 99 15.16 5.03 -1.38
CA THR A 99 16.49 5.10 -0.75
C THR A 99 17.49 5.93 -1.55
N ALA A 100 17.40 5.93 -2.88
CA ALA A 100 18.23 6.77 -3.73
C ALA A 100 17.86 8.27 -3.68
N CYS A 101 16.59 8.60 -3.37
CA CYS A 101 16.10 9.96 -3.44
C CYS A 101 16.52 10.81 -2.23
N LYS A 102 17.56 11.63 -2.42
CA LYS A 102 18.03 12.59 -1.40
C LYS A 102 17.02 13.70 -1.05
N PHE A 103 16.02 13.92 -1.90
CA PHE A 103 15.02 14.99 -1.76
C PHE A 103 13.71 14.50 -1.13
N GLY A 104 13.58 13.18 -0.86
CA GLY A 104 12.34 12.62 -0.33
C GLY A 104 11.13 12.82 -1.25
N ALA A 105 11.35 12.83 -2.57
CA ALA A 105 10.30 13.04 -3.56
C ALA A 105 9.50 11.76 -3.86
N VAL A 106 10.02 10.57 -3.52
CA VAL A 106 9.33 9.29 -3.76
C VAL A 106 8.43 8.96 -2.57
N LYS A 107 7.14 8.78 -2.82
CA LYS A 107 6.10 8.38 -1.86
C LYS A 107 5.57 6.98 -2.20
N GLY A 108 4.87 6.36 -1.24
CA GLY A 108 4.13 5.10 -1.48
C GLY A 108 5.00 3.87 -1.69
N ILE A 109 6.11 3.79 -0.96
CA ILE A 109 7.08 2.70 -0.84
C ILE A 109 7.58 2.67 0.60
#